data_AF-A0AAV5H6G2-F1
#
_entry.id   AF-A0AAV5H6G2-F1
#
_cell.length_a   1.000
_cell.length_b   1.000
_cell.length_c   1.000
_cell.angle_alpha   90.00
_cell.angle_beta   90.00
_cell.angle_gamma   90.00
#
_symmetry.space_group_name_H-M   'P 1'
#
loop_
_entity.id
_entity.type
_entity.pdbx_description
1 polymer ?
#
loop_
_entity_poly.entity_id
_entity_poly.type
_entity_poly.pdbx_seq_one_letter_code
_entity_poly.pdbx_strand_id
1 'polypeptide(L)'
;MSHRFSVTFDDDAYEKVMSICRREELSQSEATRRLVHEALSLHVTEENMDFITSIINEQIKAAMMPYMERLIKLTSKTCIQAGTAAYLNAETLSQFVPLQQQQDFYEAYEKARKRAVAYIKNKD
;
A
#
# COMPACT_ATOMS: atom_id res chain seq x y z
N MET A 1 1.69 -44.22 16.55
CA MET A 1 1.10 -45.30 15.73
C MET A 1 1.59 -45.11 14.29
N SER A 2 1.87 -46.19 13.55
CA SER A 2 2.30 -46.12 12.15
C SER A 2 1.15 -46.54 11.24
N HIS A 3 0.83 -45.73 10.24
CA HIS A 3 -0.25 -45.96 9.29
C HIS A 3 0.33 -46.21 7.89
N ARG A 4 -0.21 -47.20 7.16
CA ARG A 4 0.21 -47.52 5.79
C ARG A 4 -0.89 -47.10 4.81
N PHE A 5 -0.51 -46.31 3.82
CA PHE A 5 -1.36 -45.94 2.68
C PHE A 5 -0.50 -45.94 1.41
N SER A 6 -1.13 -46.10 0.26
CA SER A 6 -0.47 -46.15 -1.05
C SER A 6 -0.71 -44.86 -1.81
N VAL A 7 0.32 -44.33 -2.47
CA VAL A 7 0.27 -43.12 -3.29
C VAL A 7 0.92 -43.42 -4.64
N THR A 8 0.34 -42.90 -5.71
CA THR A 8 0.87 -43.01 -7.07
C THR A 8 1.51 -41.68 -7.46
N PHE A 9 2.74 -41.73 -7.96
CA PHE A 9 3.47 -40.58 -8.50
C PHE A 9 3.49 -40.62 -10.02
N ASP A 10 3.60 -39.46 -10.64
CA ASP A 10 3.96 -39.34 -12.05
C ASP A 10 5.43 -39.72 -12.27
N ASP A 11 5.78 -40.03 -13.52
CA ASP A 11 7.12 -40.54 -13.88
C ASP A 11 8.24 -39.56 -13.47
N ASP A 12 8.00 -38.25 -13.59
CA ASP A 12 8.96 -37.21 -13.21
C ASP A 12 9.22 -37.17 -11.69
N ALA A 13 8.17 -37.17 -10.87
CA ALA A 13 8.34 -37.20 -9.41
C ALA A 13 8.95 -38.52 -8.94
N TYR A 14 8.59 -39.64 -9.57
CA TYR A 14 9.19 -40.95 -9.28
C TYR A 14 10.70 -40.93 -9.51
N GLU A 15 11.16 -40.46 -10.68
CA GLU A 15 12.60 -40.37 -10.99
C GLU A 15 13.34 -39.45 -10.03
N LYS A 16 12.74 -38.32 -9.64
CA LYS A 16 13.31 -37.42 -8.64
C LYS A 16 13.48 -38.09 -7.29
N VAL A 17 12.46 -38.80 -6.79
CA VAL A 17 12.56 -39.56 -5.52
C VAL A 17 13.62 -40.66 -5.64
N MET A 18 13.68 -41.37 -6.76
CA MET A 18 14.68 -42.41 -6.99
C MET A 18 16.11 -41.86 -7.04
N SER A 19 16.30 -40.67 -7.62
CA SER A 19 17.60 -40.00 -7.62
C SER A 19 18.09 -39.68 -6.21
N ILE A 20 17.18 -39.25 -5.32
CA ILE A 20 17.48 -38.95 -3.91
C ILE A 20 17.79 -40.24 -3.16
N CYS A 21 17.02 -41.31 -3.37
CA CYS A 21 17.28 -42.61 -2.78
C CYS A 21 18.68 -43.13 -3.14
N ARG A 22 19.08 -43.00 -4.41
CA ARG A 22 20.41 -43.42 -4.89
C ARG A 22 21.53 -42.57 -4.30
N ARG A 23 21.31 -41.26 -4.16
CA ARG A 23 22.32 -40.32 -3.65
C ARG A 23 22.56 -40.48 -2.14
N GLU A 24 21.50 -40.76 -1.40
CA GLU A 24 21.52 -40.77 0.07
C GLU A 24 21.51 -42.19 0.66
N GLU A 25 21.54 -43.23 -0.19
CA GLU A 25 21.50 -44.65 0.18
C GLU A 25 20.31 -45.03 1.08
N LEU A 26 19.17 -44.36 0.86
CA LEU A 26 17.94 -44.55 1.64
C LEU A 26 16.96 -45.49 0.93
N SER A 27 16.14 -46.18 1.72
CA SER A 27 14.98 -46.88 1.17
C SER A 27 13.96 -45.89 0.60
N GLN A 28 13.23 -46.28 -0.46
CA GLN A 28 12.18 -45.46 -1.07
C GLN A 28 11.17 -44.95 -0.04
N SER A 29 10.75 -45.83 0.87
CA SER A 29 9.82 -45.50 1.95
C SER A 29 10.37 -44.45 2.92
N GLU A 30 11.66 -44.49 3.20
CA GLU A 30 12.31 -43.57 4.13
C GLU A 30 12.56 -42.20 3.51
N ALA A 31 13.09 -42.17 2.29
CA ALA A 31 13.27 -40.94 1.52
C ALA A 31 11.93 -40.22 1.32
N THR A 32 10.89 -40.96 0.90
CA THR A 32 9.54 -40.39 0.70
C THR A 32 8.96 -39.86 2.01
N ARG A 33 9.11 -40.58 3.13
CA ARG A 33 8.61 -40.12 4.43
C ARG A 33 9.30 -38.85 4.89
N ARG A 34 10.62 -38.75 4.70
CA ARG A 34 11.39 -37.54 5.05
C ARG A 34 10.95 -36.34 4.22
N LEU A 35 10.84 -36.50 2.91
CA LEU A 35 10.40 -35.44 2.01
C LEU A 35 8.98 -34.97 2.33
N VAL A 36 8.05 -35.90 2.60
CA VAL A 36 6.68 -35.55 3.00
C VAL A 36 6.66 -34.82 4.35
N HIS A 37 7.47 -35.26 5.31
CA HIS A 37 7.56 -34.57 6.61
C HIS A 37 8.09 -33.14 6.47
N GLU A 38 9.12 -32.95 5.64
CA GLU A 38 9.69 -31.64 5.34
C GLU A 38 8.67 -30.75 4.61
N ALA A 39 7.99 -31.28 3.59
CA ALA A 39 6.94 -30.57 2.86
C ALA A 39 5.75 -30.18 3.74
N LEU A 40 5.30 -31.07 4.63
CA LEU A 40 4.24 -30.77 5.61
C LEU A 40 4.69 -29.67 6.58
N SER A 41 5.94 -29.69 7.02
CA SER A 41 6.49 -28.66 7.90
C SER A 41 6.58 -27.30 7.19
N LEU A 42 6.96 -27.29 5.91
CA LEU A 42 7.01 -26.09 5.07
C LEU A 42 5.61 -25.54 4.83
N HIS A 43 4.63 -26.36 4.44
CA HIS A 43 3.25 -25.91 4.23
C HIS A 43 2.64 -25.28 5.49
N VAL A 44 2.82 -25.91 6.65
CA VAL A 44 2.38 -25.33 7.93
C VAL A 44 3.10 -24.00 8.21
N THR A 45 4.38 -23.88 7.85
CA THR A 45 5.15 -22.64 8.02
C THR A 45 4.68 -21.54 7.07
N GLU A 46 4.42 -21.86 5.79
CA GLU A 46 3.91 -20.92 4.79
C GLU A 46 2.52 -20.37 5.18
N GLU A 47 1.58 -21.24 5.57
CA GLU A 47 0.27 -20.81 6.07
C GLU A 47 0.40 -19.87 7.28
N ASN A 48 1.34 -20.15 8.19
CA ASN A 48 1.63 -19.29 9.32
C ASN A 48 2.26 -17.95 8.91
N MET A 49 3.14 -17.93 7.90
CA MET A 49 3.73 -16.69 7.38
C MET A 49 2.69 -15.80 6.72
N ASP A 50 1.78 -16.37 5.94
CA ASP A 50 0.69 -15.62 5.30
C ASP A 50 -0.23 -15.01 6.37
N PHE A 51 -0.56 -15.78 7.40
CA PHE A 51 -1.32 -15.29 8.54
C PHE A 51 -0.62 -14.14 9.26
N ILE A 52 0.67 -14.29 9.60
CA ILE A 52 1.46 -13.23 10.23
C ILE A 52 1.55 -11.99 9.34
N THR A 53 1.77 -12.17 8.04
CA THR A 53 1.85 -11.08 7.07
C THR A 53 0.53 -10.32 6.97
N SER A 54 -0.60 -11.03 7.03
CA SER A 54 -1.94 -10.41 7.05
C SER A 54 -2.12 -9.53 8.28
N ILE A 55 -1.72 -10.01 9.46
CA ILE A 55 -1.79 -9.27 10.73
C ILE A 55 -0.91 -8.03 10.67
N ILE A 56 0.35 -8.15 10.22
CA ILE A 56 1.26 -7.01 10.14
C ILE A 56 0.69 -5.93 9.22
N ASN A 57 0.16 -6.31 8.06
CA ASN A 57 -0.46 -5.36 7.14
C ASN A 57 -1.69 -4.67 7.75
N GLU A 58 -2.51 -5.41 8.50
CA GLU A 58 -3.65 -4.84 9.20
C GLU A 58 -3.22 -3.85 10.29
N GLN A 59 -2.18 -4.18 11.06
CA GLN A 59 -1.64 -3.28 12.08
C GLN A 59 -1.02 -2.02 11.46
N ILE A 60 -0.29 -2.13 10.35
CA ILE A 60 0.23 -0.97 9.62
C ILE A 60 -0.93 -0.08 9.13
N LYS A 61 -1.97 -0.67 8.52
CA LYS A 61 -3.16 0.08 8.10
C LYS A 61 -3.85 0.77 9.26
N ALA A 62 -4.07 0.06 10.37
CA ALA A 62 -4.69 0.59 11.58
C ALA A 62 -3.88 1.76 12.17
N ALA A 63 -2.55 1.66 12.18
CA ALA A 63 -1.68 2.73 12.65
C ALA A 63 -1.67 3.95 11.71
N MET A 64 -1.74 3.75 10.40
CA MET A 64 -1.67 4.82 9.40
C MET A 64 -3.01 5.55 9.18
N MET A 65 -4.13 4.84 9.30
CA MET A 65 -5.46 5.36 8.98
C MET A 65 -5.81 6.67 9.72
N PRO A 66 -5.54 6.84 11.03
CA PRO A 66 -5.82 8.08 11.73
C PRO A 66 -5.05 9.29 11.19
N TYR A 67 -3.79 9.08 10.78
CA TYR A 67 -2.97 10.14 10.18
C TYR A 67 -3.49 10.54 8.81
N MET A 68 -3.85 9.57 7.98
CA MET A 68 -4.48 9.82 6.68
C MET A 68 -5.79 10.59 6.83
N GLU A 69 -6.68 10.16 7.70
CA GLU A 69 -7.95 10.87 7.94
C GLU A 69 -7.72 12.30 8.43
N ARG A 70 -6.72 12.50 9.30
CA ARG A 70 -6.36 13.84 9.76
C ARG A 70 -5.83 14.71 8.62
N LEU A 71 -4.98 14.18 7.75
CA LEU A 71 -4.47 14.90 6.57
C LEU A 71 -5.60 15.25 5.60
N ILE A 72 -6.53 14.34 5.37
CA ILE A 72 -7.73 14.60 4.55
C ILE A 72 -8.55 15.72 5.17
N LYS A 73 -8.85 15.65 6.48
CA LYS A 73 -9.60 16.71 7.19
C LYS A 73 -8.90 18.06 7.14
N LEU A 74 -7.57 18.08 7.32
CA LEU A 74 -6.78 19.32 7.25
C LEU A 74 -6.82 19.91 5.84
N THR A 75 -6.56 19.09 4.82
CA THR A 75 -6.55 19.52 3.42
C THR A 75 -7.92 20.06 2.99
N SER A 76 -9.00 19.38 3.36
CA SER A 76 -10.36 19.86 3.08
C SER A 76 -10.64 21.21 3.75
N LYS A 77 -10.25 21.38 5.02
CA LYS A 77 -10.40 22.68 5.72
C LYS A 77 -9.60 23.78 5.05
N THR A 78 -8.34 23.52 4.69
CA THR A 78 -7.49 24.47 3.98
C THR A 78 -8.07 24.84 2.60
N CYS A 79 -8.61 23.87 1.87
CA CYS A 79 -9.25 24.10 0.58
C CYS A 79 -10.49 25.00 0.72
N ILE A 80 -11.36 24.70 1.68
CA ILE A 80 -12.54 25.54 1.98
C ILE A 80 -12.09 26.94 2.36
N GLN A 81 -11.13 27.09 3.27
CA GLN A 81 -10.63 28.39 3.71
C GLN A 81 -10.00 29.20 2.55
N ALA A 82 -9.21 28.55 1.69
CA ALA A 82 -8.61 29.20 0.53
C ALA A 82 -9.67 29.65 -0.48
N GLY A 83 -10.68 28.81 -0.73
CA GLY A 83 -11.83 29.16 -1.56
C GLY A 83 -12.61 30.34 -0.97
N THR A 84 -12.97 30.28 0.31
CA THR A 84 -13.65 31.37 1.03
C THR A 84 -12.85 32.67 0.94
N ALA A 85 -11.53 32.63 1.15
CA ALA A 85 -10.70 33.83 1.03
C ALA A 85 -10.68 34.41 -0.40
N ALA A 86 -10.64 33.55 -1.42
CA ALA A 86 -10.71 33.99 -2.81
C ALA A 86 -12.05 34.66 -3.14
N TYR A 87 -13.17 34.06 -2.71
CA TYR A 87 -14.50 34.63 -2.91
C TYR A 87 -14.70 35.92 -2.11
N LEU A 88 -14.24 35.98 -0.85
CA LEU A 88 -14.32 37.20 -0.03
C LEU A 88 -13.57 38.35 -0.70
N ASN A 89 -12.39 38.09 -1.28
CA ASN A 89 -11.64 39.11 -2.02
C ASN A 89 -12.40 39.56 -3.28
N ALA A 90 -13.03 38.64 -4.02
CA ALA A 90 -13.84 38.98 -5.18
C ALA A 90 -15.08 39.79 -4.80
N GLU A 91 -15.78 39.42 -3.73
CA GLU A 91 -16.91 40.18 -3.19
C GLU A 91 -16.48 41.56 -2.73
N THR A 92 -15.33 41.66 -2.04
CA THR A 92 -14.82 42.94 -1.56
C THR A 92 -14.52 43.89 -2.72
N LEU A 93 -13.87 43.39 -3.77
CA LEU A 93 -13.60 44.13 -5.00
C LEU A 93 -14.91 44.55 -5.69
N SER A 94 -15.92 43.69 -5.74
CA SER A 94 -17.22 43.97 -6.37
C SER A 94 -18.04 45.00 -5.59
N GLN A 95 -18.09 44.90 -4.27
CA GLN A 95 -18.98 45.70 -3.41
C GLN A 95 -18.38 47.05 -3.00
N PHE A 96 -17.08 47.13 -2.78
CA PHE A 96 -16.46 48.33 -2.17
C PHE A 96 -15.61 49.16 -3.14
N VAL A 97 -15.24 48.62 -4.31
CA VAL A 97 -14.42 49.36 -5.28
C VAL A 97 -15.32 49.93 -6.38
N PRO A 98 -15.25 51.24 -6.69
CA PRO A 98 -15.97 51.83 -7.81
C PRO A 98 -15.60 51.17 -9.15
N LEU A 99 -16.58 51.00 -10.05
CA LEU A 99 -16.42 50.31 -11.34
C LEU A 99 -15.24 50.81 -12.18
N GLN A 100 -14.91 52.11 -12.11
CA GLN A 100 -13.81 52.71 -12.86
C GLN A 100 -12.42 52.26 -12.37
N GLN A 101 -12.34 51.73 -11.15
CA GLN A 101 -11.11 51.30 -10.49
C GLN A 101 -11.05 49.78 -10.28
N GLN A 102 -12.12 49.06 -10.62
CA GLN A 102 -12.14 47.60 -10.55
C GLN A 102 -11.22 47.01 -11.61
N GLN A 103 -10.28 46.17 -11.17
CA GLN A 103 -9.52 45.31 -12.07
C GLN A 103 -10.32 44.08 -12.43
N ASP A 104 -10.02 43.50 -13.59
CA ASP A 104 -10.56 42.19 -13.97
C ASP A 104 -10.16 41.13 -12.93
N PHE A 105 -11.16 40.38 -12.45
CA PHE A 105 -10.99 39.39 -11.39
C PHE A 105 -10.02 38.28 -11.78
N TYR A 106 -10.08 37.84 -13.04
CA TYR A 106 -9.24 36.77 -13.53
C TYR A 106 -7.78 37.22 -13.62
N GLU A 107 -7.54 38.43 -14.13
CA GLU A 107 -6.18 39.00 -14.20
C GLU A 107 -5.57 39.23 -12.82
N ALA A 108 -6.35 39.75 -11.86
CA ALA A 108 -5.91 39.94 -10.49
C ALA A 108 -5.58 38.61 -9.79
N TYR A 109 -6.43 37.59 -10.00
CA TYR A 109 -6.22 36.24 -9.47
C TYR A 109 -4.94 35.61 -10.03
N GLU A 110 -4.72 35.64 -11.34
CA GLU A 110 -3.54 35.06 -11.97
C GLU A 110 -2.23 35.74 -11.52
N LYS A 111 -2.24 37.07 -11.34
CA LYS A 111 -1.10 37.80 -10.75
C LYS A 111 -0.83 37.35 -9.32
N ALA A 112 -1.86 37.23 -8.48
CA ALA A 112 -1.74 36.79 -7.09
C ALA A 112 -1.21 35.34 -7.01
N ARG A 113 -1.74 34.45 -7.85
CA ARG A 113 -1.30 33.05 -7.95
C ARG A 113 0.17 32.94 -8.33
N LYS A 114 0.63 33.68 -9.34
CA LYS A 114 2.06 33.71 -9.74
C LYS A 114 2.97 34.17 -8.60
N ARG A 115 2.56 35.20 -7.84
CA ARG A 115 3.29 35.66 -6.65
C ARG A 115 3.34 34.59 -5.55
N ALA A 116 2.22 33.92 -5.28
CA ALA A 116 2.16 32.84 -4.30
C ALA A 116 3.10 31.67 -4.67
N VAL A 117 3.10 31.26 -5.95
CA VAL A 117 4.02 30.21 -6.44
C VAL A 117 5.49 30.63 -6.31
N ALA A 118 5.81 31.87 -6.69
CA ALA A 118 7.18 32.39 -6.56
C ALA A 118 7.64 32.45 -5.10
N TYR A 119 6.76 32.86 -4.18
CA TYR A 119 7.07 32.88 -2.75
C TYR A 119 7.39 31.49 -2.21
N ILE A 120 6.59 30.48 -2.58
CA ILE A 120 6.83 29.10 -2.14
C ILE A 120 8.16 28.58 -2.70
N LYS A 121 8.41 28.77 -3.99
CA LYS A 121 9.64 28.30 -4.65
C LYS A 121 10.93 28.95 -4.14
N ASN A 122 10.86 30.19 -3.66
CA ASN A 122 12.03 30.91 -3.14
C ASN A 122 12.27 30.68 -1.64
N LYS A 123 11.40 29.91 -0.96
CA LYS A 123 11.49 29.65 0.47
C LYS A 123 12.16 28.31 0.79
N ASP A 124 12.33 27.47 -0.22
CA ASP A 124 13.15 26.25 -0.22
C ASP A 124 14.55 26.58 -0.77
#